data_AF-A0A7W7KRI0-F1
#
_entry.id   AF-A0A7W7KRI0-F1
#
_cell.length_a   1.000
_cell.length_b   1.000
_cell.length_c   1.000
_cell.angle_alpha   90.00
_cell.angle_beta   90.00
_cell.angle_gamma   90.00
#
_symmetry.space_group_name_H-M   'P 1'
#
loop_
_entity.id
_entity.type
_entity.pdbx_description
1 polymer ?
#
loop_
_entity_poly.entity_id
_entity_poly.type
_entity_poly.pdbx_seq_one_letter_code
_entity_poly.pdbx_strand_id
1 'polypeptide(L)'
;MDTDNSLDSAFEVTAALVEKHLLGYLMIDNAPWWDVAPDLNPSDFGGYVNCRIYLAIEELMSSGLPVNVIALFERLGGDELYQEAGGVRLLAQMSKNTCVCRDQVTALTHLVHGFGLLRACLGRKHQGQAVCSLLAAKAHGWPHGDSWVVTIDDLVREKQDIPVELLGQRVCYVFGERAVGSLSE
;
A
#
# COMPACT_ATOMS: atom_id res chain seq x y z
N MET A 1 -24.23 17.80 -7.48
CA MET A 1 -23.55 18.21 -8.72
C MET A 1 -22.58 17.09 -8.99
N ASP A 2 -23.04 16.11 -9.77
CA ASP A 2 -22.32 14.86 -10.00
C ASP A 2 -21.12 15.15 -10.90
N THR A 3 -19.99 15.43 -10.27
CA THR A 3 -18.70 15.47 -10.96
C THR A 3 -18.37 14.04 -11.36
N ASP A 4 -18.48 13.81 -12.67
CA ASP A 4 -17.97 12.68 -13.45
C ASP A 4 -17.04 11.71 -12.69
N ASN A 5 -17.65 10.74 -12.00
CA ASN A 5 -17.01 9.66 -11.25
C ASN A 5 -16.43 8.56 -12.18
N SER A 6 -16.47 8.75 -13.51
CA SER A 6 -16.05 7.72 -14.47
C SER A 6 -14.54 7.57 -14.55
N LEU A 7 -13.80 8.69 -14.47
CA LEU A 7 -12.33 8.71 -14.52
C LEU A 7 -11.69 8.07 -13.28
N ASP A 8 -12.23 8.35 -12.10
CA ASP A 8 -11.77 7.74 -10.83
C ASP A 8 -11.96 6.21 -10.87
N SER A 9 -13.08 5.74 -11.44
CA SER A 9 -13.34 4.30 -11.55
C SER A 9 -12.40 3.58 -12.51
N ALA A 10 -12.09 4.16 -13.67
CA ALA A 10 -11.21 3.55 -14.66
C ALA A 10 -9.74 3.54 -14.19
N PHE A 11 -9.33 4.61 -13.51
CA PHE A 11 -8.04 4.72 -12.85
C PHE A 11 -7.84 3.59 -11.82
N GLU A 12 -8.75 3.45 -10.86
CA GLU A 12 -8.60 2.46 -9.79
C GLU A 12 -8.66 1.03 -10.32
N VAL A 13 -9.51 0.75 -11.32
CA VAL A 13 -9.56 -0.57 -11.97
C VAL A 13 -8.23 -0.89 -12.65
N THR A 14 -7.63 0.08 -13.34
CA THR A 14 -6.34 -0.10 -14.02
C THR A 14 -5.22 -0.29 -13.00
N ALA A 15 -5.16 0.54 -11.95
CA ALA A 15 -4.18 0.44 -10.88
C ALA A 15 -4.25 -0.94 -10.18
N ALA A 16 -5.45 -1.37 -9.78
CA ALA A 16 -5.67 -2.67 -9.17
C ALA A 16 -5.25 -3.84 -10.07
N LEU A 17 -5.42 -3.71 -11.39
CA LEU A 17 -4.98 -4.72 -12.35
C LEU A 17 -3.45 -4.78 -12.44
N VAL A 18 -2.79 -3.63 -12.54
CA VAL A 18 -1.32 -3.53 -12.60
C VAL A 18 -0.68 -4.08 -11.33
N GLU A 19 -1.20 -3.71 -10.16
CA GLU A 19 -0.76 -4.24 -8.86
C GLU A 19 -0.87 -5.76 -8.79
N LYS A 20 -2.01 -6.33 -9.22
CA LYS A 20 -2.23 -7.78 -9.22
C LYS A 20 -1.25 -8.53 -10.13
N HIS A 21 -0.94 -7.97 -11.30
CA HIS A 21 0.03 -8.56 -12.21
C HIS A 21 1.46 -8.49 -11.67
N LEU A 22 1.84 -7.38 -11.04
CA LEU A 22 3.15 -7.24 -10.41
C LEU A 22 3.33 -8.24 -9.25
N LEU A 23 2.38 -8.24 -8.31
CA LEU A 23 2.40 -9.16 -7.17
C LEU A 23 2.33 -10.62 -7.63
N GLY A 24 1.48 -10.92 -8.62
CA GLY A 24 1.37 -12.26 -9.19
C GLY A 24 2.65 -12.72 -9.88
N TYR A 25 3.38 -11.83 -10.56
CA TYR A 25 4.69 -12.13 -11.16
C TYR A 25 5.72 -12.47 -10.07
N LEU A 26 5.77 -11.68 -8.99
CA LEU A 26 6.69 -11.92 -7.88
C LEU A 26 6.43 -13.25 -7.17
N MET A 27 5.24 -13.84 -7.28
CA MET A 27 4.95 -15.21 -6.79
C MET A 27 5.46 -16.32 -7.73
N ILE A 28 5.77 -16.00 -8.98
CA ILE A 28 6.24 -16.93 -10.01
C ILE A 28 7.76 -16.87 -10.11
N ASP A 29 8.33 -15.66 -10.14
CA ASP A 29 9.75 -15.41 -10.26
C ASP A 29 10.18 -14.30 -9.30
N ASN A 30 11.03 -14.65 -8.34
CA ASN A 30 11.52 -13.73 -7.31
C ASN A 30 12.78 -12.97 -7.76
N ALA A 31 13.39 -13.32 -8.90
CA ALA A 31 14.65 -12.74 -9.35
C ALA A 31 14.67 -11.21 -9.46
N PRO A 32 13.62 -10.53 -9.97
CA PRO A 32 13.65 -9.07 -10.11
C PRO A 32 13.37 -8.32 -8.80
N TRP A 33 13.07 -9.01 -7.69
CA TRP A 33 12.70 -8.37 -6.42
C TRP A 33 13.69 -7.28 -5.98
N TRP A 34 14.99 -7.59 -6.01
CA TRP A 34 16.03 -6.66 -5.57
C TRP A 34 16.21 -5.45 -6.48
N ASP A 35 15.76 -5.57 -7.73
CA ASP A 35 15.78 -4.46 -8.69
C ASP A 35 14.58 -3.53 -8.47
N VAL A 36 13.41 -4.07 -8.09
CA VAL A 36 12.13 -3.31 -8.06
C VAL A 36 11.69 -2.86 -6.67
N ALA A 37 12.07 -3.59 -5.62
CA ALA A 37 11.69 -3.26 -4.24
C ALA A 37 12.13 -1.85 -3.79
N PRO A 38 13.31 -1.32 -4.19
CA PRO A 38 13.71 0.05 -3.83
C PRO A 38 12.76 1.14 -4.35
N ASP A 39 12.03 0.87 -5.43
CA ASP A 39 11.13 1.83 -6.08
C ASP A 39 9.68 1.74 -5.58
N LEU A 40 9.38 0.82 -4.66
CA LEU A 40 8.03 0.57 -4.16
C LEU A 40 7.91 0.88 -2.67
N ASN A 41 6.79 1.48 -2.31
CA ASN A 41 6.34 1.61 -0.93
C ASN A 41 5.05 0.80 -0.72
N PRO A 42 4.79 0.30 0.50
CA PRO A 42 3.53 -0.39 0.82
C PRO A 42 2.28 0.46 0.50
N SER A 43 2.37 1.78 0.68
CA SER A 43 1.33 2.75 0.35
C SER A 43 1.11 2.95 -1.15
N ASP A 44 1.99 2.44 -2.01
CA ASP A 44 1.80 2.50 -3.46
C ASP A 44 0.72 1.53 -3.93
N PHE A 45 0.40 0.51 -3.11
CA PHE A 45 -0.65 -0.46 -3.39
C PHE A 45 -2.02 0.01 -2.92
N GLY A 46 -3.02 -0.25 -3.75
CA GLY A 46 -4.39 0.11 -3.53
C GLY A 46 -5.06 -0.82 -2.56
N GLY A 47 -5.52 -0.24 -1.45
CA GLY A 47 -6.24 -0.96 -0.43
C GLY A 47 -5.36 -1.89 0.40
N TYR A 48 -5.91 -2.29 1.53
CA TYR A 48 -5.21 -3.04 2.56
C TYR A 48 -4.64 -4.36 2.03
N VAL A 49 -5.41 -5.13 1.27
CA VAL A 49 -5.05 -6.52 0.89
C VAL A 49 -3.78 -6.57 0.04
N ASN A 50 -3.66 -5.75 -1.01
CA ASN A 50 -2.48 -5.76 -1.87
C ASN A 50 -1.24 -5.24 -1.11
N CYS A 51 -1.41 -4.22 -0.26
CA CYS A 51 -0.37 -3.75 0.63
C CYS A 51 0.13 -4.87 1.56
N ARG A 52 -0.77 -5.62 2.20
CA ARG A 52 -0.41 -6.76 3.06
C ARG A 52 0.32 -7.86 2.32
N ILE A 53 -0.10 -8.17 1.09
CA ILE A 53 0.60 -9.14 0.23
C ILE A 53 2.02 -8.63 -0.06
N TYR A 54 2.19 -7.37 -0.45
CA TYR A 54 3.51 -6.78 -0.68
C TYR A 54 4.41 -6.84 0.56
N LEU A 55 3.90 -6.46 1.73
CA LEU A 55 4.65 -6.53 2.99
C LEU A 55 5.07 -7.97 3.32
N ALA A 56 4.18 -8.96 3.10
CA ALA A 56 4.54 -10.36 3.31
C ALA A 56 5.63 -10.84 2.32
N ILE A 57 5.62 -10.37 1.07
CA ILE A 57 6.70 -10.61 0.10
C ILE A 57 8.01 -10.01 0.62
N GLU A 58 7.99 -8.74 1.04
CA GLU A 58 9.16 -8.04 1.58
C GLU A 58 9.75 -8.78 2.80
N GLU A 59 8.91 -9.21 3.73
CA GLU A 59 9.31 -9.96 4.92
C GLU A 59 9.97 -11.30 4.57
N LEU A 60 9.39 -12.06 3.64
CA LEU A 60 9.94 -13.35 3.20
C LEU A 60 11.28 -13.16 2.49
N MET A 61 11.36 -12.21 1.55
CA MET A 61 12.57 -11.91 0.80
C MET A 61 13.70 -11.41 1.70
N SER A 62 13.39 -10.54 2.66
CA SER A 62 14.35 -10.05 3.66
C SER A 62 14.86 -11.16 4.58
N SER A 63 14.06 -12.21 4.79
CA SER A 63 14.42 -13.41 5.56
C SER A 63 15.17 -14.45 4.71
N GLY A 64 15.42 -14.19 3.42
CA GLY A 64 16.04 -15.14 2.50
C GLY A 64 15.14 -16.34 2.16
N LEU A 65 13.84 -16.21 2.37
CA LEU A 65 12.86 -17.26 2.07
C LEU A 65 12.25 -17.04 0.69
N PRO A 66 12.04 -18.10 -0.12
CA PRO A 66 11.44 -17.97 -1.44
C PRO A 66 9.96 -17.56 -1.32
N VAL A 67 9.52 -16.70 -2.24
CA VAL A 67 8.15 -16.23 -2.31
C VAL A 67 7.38 -17.06 -3.33
N ASN A 68 6.25 -17.63 -2.91
CA ASN A 68 5.30 -18.31 -3.76
C ASN A 68 3.90 -18.29 -3.11
N VAL A 69 2.89 -18.80 -3.82
CA VAL A 69 1.49 -18.82 -3.35
C VAL A 69 1.33 -19.50 -1.99
N ILE A 70 2.02 -20.62 -1.75
CA ILE A 70 1.90 -21.36 -0.48
C ILE A 70 2.59 -20.62 0.66
N ALA A 71 3.81 -20.14 0.44
CA ALA A 71 4.56 -19.39 1.44
C ALA A 71 3.79 -18.12 1.89
N LEU A 72 3.18 -17.41 0.95
CA LEU A 72 2.36 -16.24 1.26
C LEU A 72 1.06 -16.61 1.97
N PHE A 73 0.40 -17.70 1.58
CA PHE A 73 -0.79 -18.18 2.28
C PHE A 73 -0.50 -18.50 3.74
N GLU A 74 0.61 -19.19 4.01
CA GLU A 74 1.05 -19.49 5.38
C GLU A 74 1.37 -18.20 6.15
N ARG A 75 2.08 -17.27 5.51
CA ARG A 75 2.46 -15.99 6.14
C ARG A 75 1.25 -15.11 6.47
N LEU A 76 0.23 -15.11 5.63
CA LEU A 76 -0.97 -14.28 5.76
C LEU A 76 -2.12 -15.00 6.49
N GLY A 77 -1.89 -16.21 7.01
CA GLY A 77 -2.93 -17.06 7.60
C GLY A 77 -3.73 -16.41 8.74
N GLY A 78 -3.10 -15.51 9.50
CA GLY A 78 -3.72 -14.80 10.61
C GLY A 78 -4.41 -13.47 10.26
N ASP A 79 -4.38 -13.04 8.99
CA ASP A 79 -4.94 -11.75 8.57
C ASP A 79 -6.39 -11.92 8.08
N GLU A 80 -7.35 -11.51 8.91
CA GLU A 80 -8.80 -11.69 8.66
C GLU A 80 -9.26 -11.00 7.36
N LEU A 81 -8.81 -9.76 7.10
CA LEU A 81 -9.19 -9.00 5.91
C LEU A 81 -8.66 -9.66 4.62
N TYR A 82 -7.47 -10.26 4.68
CA TYR A 82 -6.96 -11.07 3.58
C TYR A 82 -7.76 -12.36 3.37
N GLN A 83 -8.16 -13.05 4.46
CA GLN A 83 -9.01 -14.23 4.35
C GLN A 83 -10.37 -13.90 3.72
N GLU A 84 -11.00 -12.80 4.14
CA GLU A 84 -12.26 -12.29 3.57
C GLU A 84 -12.14 -11.93 2.08
N ALA A 85 -10.97 -11.41 1.67
CA ALA A 85 -10.68 -11.11 0.27
C ALA A 85 -10.48 -12.36 -0.61
N GLY A 86 -10.49 -13.55 -0.02
CA GLY A 86 -10.44 -14.84 -0.72
C GLY A 86 -9.20 -15.68 -0.40
N GLY A 87 -8.33 -15.23 0.50
CA GLY A 87 -7.20 -16.00 1.01
C GLY A 87 -6.34 -16.63 -0.10
N VAL A 88 -6.06 -17.92 0.00
CA VAL A 88 -5.25 -18.66 -0.99
C VAL A 88 -5.83 -18.59 -2.41
N ARG A 89 -7.17 -18.51 -2.56
CA ARG A 89 -7.82 -18.43 -3.87
C ARG A 89 -7.41 -17.16 -4.59
N LEU A 90 -7.32 -16.05 -3.87
CA LEU A 90 -6.89 -14.76 -4.41
C LEU A 90 -5.46 -14.86 -4.96
N LEU A 91 -4.53 -15.38 -4.15
CA LEU A 91 -3.12 -15.54 -4.56
C LEU A 91 -2.97 -16.45 -5.78
N ALA A 92 -3.66 -17.60 -5.77
CA ALA A 92 -3.66 -18.52 -6.90
C ALA A 92 -4.20 -17.87 -8.18
N GLN A 93 -5.26 -17.07 -8.07
CA GLN A 93 -5.81 -16.33 -9.21
C GLN A 93 -4.86 -15.25 -9.72
N MET A 94 -4.19 -14.50 -8.83
CA MET A 94 -3.20 -13.48 -9.21
C MET A 94 -2.04 -14.12 -9.97
N SER A 95 -1.45 -15.18 -9.42
CA SER A 95 -0.35 -15.89 -10.09
C SER A 95 -0.79 -16.48 -11.43
N LYS A 96 -1.94 -17.17 -11.49
CA LYS A 96 -2.43 -17.78 -12.73
C LYS A 96 -2.73 -16.77 -13.84
N ASN A 97 -3.31 -15.62 -13.49
CA ASN A 97 -3.73 -14.62 -14.48
C ASN A 97 -2.58 -13.69 -14.90
N THR A 98 -1.41 -13.81 -14.26
CA THR A 98 -0.26 -13.00 -14.61
C THR A 98 0.34 -13.47 -15.93
N CYS A 99 0.15 -12.68 -16.97
CA CYS A 99 0.76 -12.87 -18.29
C CYS A 99 1.87 -11.83 -18.55
N VAL A 100 2.77 -11.66 -17.59
CA VAL A 100 3.85 -10.65 -17.61
C VAL A 100 5.18 -11.32 -17.89
N CYS A 101 6.01 -10.68 -18.71
CA CYS A 101 7.40 -11.08 -18.93
C CYS A 101 8.35 -10.29 -18.02
N ARG A 102 9.52 -10.87 -17.71
CA ARG A 102 10.54 -10.25 -16.84
C ARG A 102 10.86 -8.80 -17.23
N ASP A 103 11.00 -8.52 -18.52
CA ASP A 103 11.35 -7.20 -19.03
C ASP A 103 10.27 -6.13 -18.79
N GLN A 104 9.04 -6.55 -18.47
CA GLN A 104 7.91 -5.65 -18.18
C GLN A 104 7.78 -5.33 -16.69
N VAL A 105 8.44 -6.07 -15.79
CA VAL A 105 8.28 -5.94 -14.34
C VAL A 105 8.70 -4.55 -13.86
N THR A 106 9.82 -4.03 -14.35
CA THR A 106 10.27 -2.66 -14.02
C THR A 106 9.26 -1.60 -14.48
N ALA A 107 8.64 -1.78 -15.65
CA ALA A 107 7.62 -0.86 -16.14
C ALA A 107 6.35 -0.90 -15.27
N LEU A 108 5.89 -2.09 -14.88
CA LEU A 108 4.76 -2.24 -13.96
C LEU A 108 5.06 -1.66 -12.58
N THR A 109 6.28 -1.81 -12.09
CA THR A 109 6.76 -1.22 -10.82
C THR A 109 6.59 0.29 -10.84
N HIS A 110 7.08 0.96 -11.89
CA HIS A 110 6.90 2.40 -12.04
C HIS A 110 5.43 2.81 -12.18
N LEU A 111 4.58 1.98 -12.81
CA LEU A 111 3.14 2.25 -12.87
C LEU A 111 2.48 2.16 -11.50
N VAL A 112 2.77 1.12 -10.70
CA VAL A 112 2.27 1.00 -9.31
C VAL A 112 2.68 2.21 -8.50
N HIS A 113 3.96 2.58 -8.53
CA HIS A 113 4.46 3.76 -7.83
C HIS A 113 3.75 5.05 -8.29
N GLY A 114 3.62 5.24 -9.61
CA GLY A 114 2.89 6.38 -10.18
C GLY A 114 1.43 6.45 -9.73
N PHE A 115 0.73 5.33 -9.65
CA PHE A 115 -0.64 5.25 -9.11
C PHE A 115 -0.69 5.59 -7.62
N GLY A 116 0.27 5.12 -6.83
CA GLY A 116 0.47 5.51 -5.43
C GLY A 116 0.60 7.03 -5.25
N LEU A 117 1.49 7.65 -6.03
CA LEU A 117 1.69 9.10 -6.03
C LEU A 117 0.42 9.86 -6.40
N LEU A 118 -0.31 9.40 -7.42
CA LEU A 118 -1.57 10.01 -7.84
C LEU A 118 -2.62 9.95 -6.73
N ARG A 119 -2.78 8.79 -6.07
CA ARG A 119 -3.68 8.66 -4.90
C ARG A 119 -3.30 9.61 -3.77
N ALA A 120 -2.02 9.70 -3.43
CA ALA A 120 -1.55 10.64 -2.41
C ALA A 120 -1.82 12.11 -2.80
N CYS A 121 -1.63 12.47 -4.08
CA CYS A 121 -1.89 13.82 -4.58
C CYS A 121 -3.37 14.18 -4.62
N LEU A 122 -4.23 13.25 -5.03
CA LEU A 122 -5.68 13.44 -5.05
C LEU A 122 -6.26 13.48 -3.63
N GLY A 123 -5.75 12.61 -2.75
CA GLY A 123 -6.09 12.57 -1.32
C GLY A 123 -5.79 13.89 -0.61
N ARG A 124 -4.67 14.56 -0.91
CA ARG A 124 -4.39 15.91 -0.38
C ARG A 124 -5.46 16.95 -0.71
N LYS A 125 -6.17 16.78 -1.83
CA LYS A 125 -7.19 17.75 -2.29
C LYS A 125 -8.59 17.44 -1.74
N HIS A 126 -8.88 16.19 -1.42
CA HIS A 126 -10.20 15.74 -0.96
C HIS A 126 -10.22 15.72 0.58
N GLN A 127 -11.20 16.37 1.18
CA GLN A 127 -11.22 16.71 2.61
C GLN A 127 -11.16 15.47 3.53
N GLY A 128 -10.26 15.54 4.52
CA GLY A 128 -10.00 14.49 5.51
C GLY A 128 -8.50 14.21 5.58
N GLN A 129 -7.80 14.90 6.48
CA GLN A 129 -6.41 14.60 6.80
C GLN A 129 -6.32 14.24 8.28
N ALA A 130 -5.59 13.18 8.58
CA ALA A 130 -5.23 12.80 9.95
C ALA A 130 -3.73 12.58 10.04
N VAL A 131 -3.17 12.76 11.23
CA VAL A 131 -1.77 12.47 11.51
C VAL A 131 -1.70 11.11 12.20
N CYS A 132 -0.85 10.23 11.70
CA CYS A 132 -0.53 8.96 12.36
C CYS A 132 0.95 8.63 12.21
N SER A 133 1.41 7.60 12.91
CA SER A 133 2.79 7.12 12.74
C SER A 133 3.00 6.63 11.31
N LEU A 134 4.17 6.93 10.74
CA LEU A 134 4.54 6.45 9.40
C LEU A 134 4.51 4.93 9.33
N LEU A 135 4.87 4.27 10.44
CA LEU A 135 4.82 2.82 10.54
C LEU A 135 3.38 2.30 10.37
N ALA A 136 2.40 2.92 11.03
CA ALA A 136 1.00 2.54 10.88
C ALA A 136 0.50 2.80 9.45
N ALA A 137 0.79 3.98 8.88
CA ALA A 137 0.41 4.30 7.51
C ALA A 137 0.93 3.26 6.51
N LYS A 138 2.20 2.87 6.63
CA LYS A 138 2.81 1.81 5.81
C LYS A 138 2.20 0.44 6.07
N ALA A 139 1.96 0.08 7.33
CA ALA A 139 1.41 -1.23 7.70
C ALA A 139 0.00 -1.46 7.12
N HIS A 140 -0.79 -0.39 7.03
CA HIS A 140 -2.16 -0.42 6.51
C HIS A 140 -2.29 -0.03 5.04
N GLY A 141 -1.20 0.42 4.39
CA GLY A 141 -1.22 0.88 3.00
C GLY A 141 -2.03 2.16 2.81
N TRP A 142 -2.08 3.03 3.82
CA TRP A 142 -2.80 4.28 3.72
C TRP A 142 -2.03 5.26 2.83
N PRO A 143 -2.69 5.95 1.88
CA PRO A 143 -2.05 6.96 1.07
C PRO A 143 -1.60 8.10 1.98
N HIS A 144 -0.30 8.40 1.96
CA HIS A 144 0.28 9.37 2.86
C HIS A 144 1.22 10.35 2.16
N GLY A 145 1.43 11.50 2.80
CA GLY A 145 2.34 12.53 2.32
C GLY A 145 3.78 12.33 2.81
N ASP A 146 4.54 13.42 2.80
CA ASP A 146 5.88 13.46 3.39
C ASP A 146 5.83 13.13 4.88
N SER A 147 6.91 12.52 5.36
CA SER A 147 7.06 12.17 6.78
C SER A 147 8.01 13.11 7.50
N TRP A 148 7.71 13.42 8.75
CA TRP A 148 8.55 14.22 9.65
C TRP A 148 8.59 13.61 11.06
N VAL A 149 9.51 14.07 11.90
CA VAL A 149 9.56 13.68 13.31
C VAL A 149 8.78 14.71 14.12
N VAL A 150 7.81 14.27 14.93
CA VAL A 150 7.01 15.17 15.77
C VAL A 150 7.90 15.78 16.86
N THR A 151 7.87 17.10 16.95
CA THR A 151 8.55 17.88 17.98
C THR A 151 7.55 18.51 18.94
N ILE A 152 8.03 19.05 20.06
CA ILE A 152 7.18 19.79 21.02
C ILE A 152 6.55 21.01 20.34
N ASP A 153 7.27 21.67 19.43
CA ASP A 153 6.77 22.82 18.69
C ASP A 153 5.56 22.47 17.81
N ASP A 154 5.50 21.25 17.30
CA ASP A 154 4.37 20.75 16.51
C ASP A 154 3.11 20.54 17.37
N LEU A 155 3.26 20.05 18.60
CA LEU A 155 2.14 19.82 19.54
C LEU A 155 1.55 21.12 20.09
N VAL A 156 2.39 22.12 20.33
CA VAL A 156 1.94 23.43 20.85
C VAL A 156 1.25 24.25 19.76
N ARG A 157 1.42 23.88 18.49
CA ARG A 157 0.85 24.60 17.36
C ARG A 157 -0.66 24.32 17.25
N GLU A 158 -1.48 25.28 17.70
CA GLU A 158 -2.96 25.21 17.75
C GLU A 158 -3.69 24.78 16.45
N LYS A 159 -2.99 24.76 15.30
CA LYS A 159 -3.59 24.43 14.00
C LYS A 159 -3.61 22.93 13.66
N GLN A 160 -3.01 22.06 14.49
CA GLN A 160 -2.95 20.62 14.21
C GLN A 160 -3.26 19.82 15.47
N ASP A 161 -4.26 18.97 15.37
CA ASP A 161 -4.62 18.02 16.43
C ASP A 161 -3.72 16.78 16.29
N ILE A 162 -2.51 16.88 16.85
CA ILE A 162 -1.52 15.78 16.86
C ILE A 162 -1.57 15.12 18.24
N PRO A 163 -1.86 13.80 18.31
CA PRO A 163 -1.81 13.07 19.57
C PRO A 163 -0.42 13.15 20.23
N VAL A 164 -0.38 13.44 21.52
CA VAL A 164 0.87 13.63 22.29
C VAL A 164 1.71 12.35 22.30
N GLU A 165 1.08 11.19 22.16
CA GLU A 165 1.72 9.87 22.09
C GLU A 165 2.67 9.75 20.88
N LEU A 166 2.47 10.57 19.85
CA LEU A 166 3.31 10.59 18.65
C LEU A 166 4.57 11.43 18.80
N LEU A 167 4.79 12.10 19.94
CA LEU A 167 5.99 12.91 20.18
C LEU A 167 7.27 12.09 19.98
N GLY A 168 8.20 12.62 19.17
CA GLY A 168 9.46 11.95 18.84
C GLY A 168 9.34 10.80 17.84
N GLN A 169 8.12 10.43 17.43
CA GLN A 169 7.90 9.44 16.38
C GLN A 169 7.95 10.08 14.99
N ARG A 170 8.30 9.27 13.98
CA ARG A 170 8.13 9.67 12.58
C ARG A 170 6.66 9.50 12.18
N VAL A 171 6.01 10.59 11.80
CA VAL A 171 4.60 10.65 11.41
C VAL A 171 4.43 11.10 9.97
N CYS A 172 3.23 10.96 9.43
CA CYS A 172 2.83 11.51 8.15
C CYS A 172 1.34 11.88 8.16
N TYR A 173 0.93 12.74 7.22
CA TYR A 173 -0.49 12.90 6.91
C TYR A 173 -0.98 11.71 6.12
N VAL A 174 -2.11 11.14 6.54
CA VAL A 174 -2.86 10.16 5.77
C VAL A 174 -4.13 10.77 5.21
N PHE A 175 -4.55 10.24 4.06
CA PHE A 175 -5.69 10.76 3.29
C PHE A 175 -6.76 9.69 3.07
N GLY A 176 -8.00 10.15 2.87
CA GLY A 176 -9.14 9.30 2.51
C GLY A 176 -10.00 8.92 3.71
N GLU A 177 -11.32 8.87 3.48
CA GLU A 177 -12.34 8.72 4.53
C GLU A 177 -12.10 7.49 5.42
N ARG A 178 -11.74 6.35 4.83
CA ARG A 178 -11.50 5.11 5.59
C ARG A 178 -10.27 5.19 6.50
N ALA A 179 -9.18 5.78 6.01
CA ALA A 179 -7.95 5.94 6.80
C ALA A 179 -8.15 6.94 7.94
N VAL A 180 -8.84 8.05 7.66
CA VAL A 180 -9.15 9.09 8.65
C VAL A 180 -10.16 8.57 9.69
N GLY A 181 -11.19 7.84 9.25
CA GLY A 181 -12.18 7.22 10.12
C GLY A 181 -11.54 6.28 11.14
N SER A 182 -10.67 5.36 10.68
CA SER A 182 -9.97 4.42 11.57
C SER A 182 -9.01 5.06 12.59
N LEU A 183 -8.63 6.32 12.41
CA LEU A 183 -7.82 7.08 13.37
C LEU A 183 -8.66 7.92 14.34
N SER A 184 -9.95 8.09 14.04
CA SER A 184 -10.88 8.88 14.84
C SER A 184 -11.72 8.01 15.80
N GLU A 185 -11.65 6.69 15.69
CA GLU A 185 -12.27 5.68 16.55
C GLU A 185 -11.32 5.20 17.66
#